data_AF-F3KNI3-F1
#
_entry.id   AF-F3KNI3-F1
#
_cell.length_a   1.000
_cell.length_b   1.000
_cell.length_c   1.000
_cell.angle_alpha   90.00
_cell.angle_beta   90.00
_cell.angle_gamma   90.00
#
_symmetry.space_group_name_H-M   'P 1'
#
loop_
_entity.id
_entity.type
_entity.pdbx_description
1 polymer ?
#
loop_
_entity_poly.entity_id
_entity_poly.type
_entity_poly.pdbx_seq_one_letter_code
_entity_poly.pdbx_strand_id
1 'polypeptide(L)'
;MKLLKKIILGIAILSIIGISVYLGINTTQDIPIQKEIQNLPNTELIKWGSGSLFDIFVDPKDFVIINGKQIPMKATFELKPDLSETYSEIGVYDKKNKPLVIIPIYTASAYSEDGFYDFYAGKCDTCTTTKIVSIDQLGEQSSANAVKILKLLGYDSITDIELDKNPNILSKYDKIILLHNEYVTKKMFDAITSHPNIIYLYPNALHAEISVNFVDNTISLIRGHGYPDLNIDNGFDWKYDNTRPDEFDKECNNWKFYDIPNGKMLNCYPEQKIWKDKEFLKALKEL
;
A
#
# COMPACT_ATOMS: atom_id res chain seq x y z
N MET A 1 -24.28 -10.56 33.79
CA MET A 1 -24.74 -9.98 32.52
C MET A 1 -23.56 -10.00 31.55
N LYS A 2 -23.42 -11.08 30.77
CA LYS A 2 -22.30 -11.28 29.83
C LYS A 2 -22.70 -10.66 28.48
N LEU A 3 -22.08 -9.55 28.09
CA LEU A 3 -22.19 -9.06 26.72
C LEU A 3 -21.17 -9.80 25.85
N LEU A 4 -21.67 -10.60 24.90
CA LEU A 4 -20.89 -11.11 23.77
C LEU A 4 -20.40 -9.91 22.94
N LYS A 5 -19.08 -9.69 22.89
CA LYS A 5 -18.47 -8.89 21.81
C LYS A 5 -18.47 -9.74 20.55
N LYS A 6 -19.20 -9.31 19.53
CA LYS A 6 -19.12 -9.88 18.18
C LYS A 6 -17.74 -9.56 17.62
N ILE A 7 -16.97 -10.60 17.32
CA ILE A 7 -15.72 -10.51 16.56
C ILE A 7 -16.11 -10.28 15.11
N ILE A 8 -15.85 -9.10 14.57
CA ILE A 8 -15.90 -8.85 13.13
C ILE A 8 -14.53 -9.22 12.59
N LEU A 9 -14.44 -10.42 12.01
CA LEU A 9 -13.28 -10.83 11.23
C LEU A 9 -13.32 -10.02 9.93
N GLY A 10 -12.40 -9.06 9.79
CA GLY A 10 -12.24 -8.29 8.56
C GLY A 10 -11.74 -9.21 7.44
N ILE A 11 -12.66 -9.72 6.62
CA ILE A 11 -12.32 -10.46 5.40
C ILE A 11 -12.07 -9.41 4.32
N ALA A 12 -10.82 -9.31 3.86
CA ALA A 12 -10.50 -8.61 2.61
C ALA A 12 -11.04 -9.46 1.45
N ILE A 13 -12.32 -9.26 1.12
CA ILE A 13 -12.97 -9.88 -0.04
C ILE A 13 -12.74 -8.95 -1.22
N LEU A 14 -11.86 -9.33 -2.14
CA LEU A 14 -11.95 -8.87 -3.52
C LEU A 14 -13.34 -9.30 -4.04
N SER A 15 -14.24 -8.33 -4.17
CA SER A 15 -15.62 -8.52 -4.64
C SER A 15 -15.64 -9.32 -5.94
N ILE A 16 -16.25 -10.50 -5.86
CA ILE A 16 -16.33 -11.51 -6.92
C ILE A 16 -17.28 -11.04 -8.02
N ILE A 17 -16.77 -10.88 -9.23
CA ILE A 17 -17.57 -10.79 -10.45
C ILE A 17 -18.23 -12.16 -10.67
N GLY A 18 -19.56 -12.16 -10.79
CA GLY A 18 -20.37 -13.36 -10.99
C GLY A 18 -20.07 -14.03 -12.32
N ILE A 19 -19.69 -15.31 -12.26
CA ILE A 19 -19.64 -16.21 -13.40
C ILE A 19 -20.46 -17.44 -13.02
N SER A 20 -21.63 -17.56 -13.64
CA SER A 20 -22.51 -18.72 -13.59
C SER A 20 -21.93 -19.86 -14.42
N VAL A 21 -21.50 -20.96 -13.78
CA VAL A 21 -21.13 -22.21 -14.48
C VAL A 21 -21.75 -23.42 -13.77
N TYR A 22 -22.35 -24.25 -14.60
CA TYR A 22 -23.03 -25.52 -14.36
C TYR A 22 -22.17 -26.52 -13.56
N LEU A 23 -22.79 -27.16 -12.56
CA LEU A 23 -22.21 -28.25 -11.77
C LEU A 23 -22.21 -29.57 -12.57
N GLY A 24 -21.03 -30.17 -12.73
CA GLY A 24 -20.83 -31.58 -13.06
C GLY A 24 -19.86 -32.17 -12.03
N ILE A 25 -20.35 -33.12 -11.23
CA ILE A 25 -19.61 -33.79 -10.15
C ILE A 25 -18.82 -34.96 -10.75
N ASN A 26 -17.58 -35.19 -10.31
CA ASN A 26 -17.03 -36.54 -10.10
C ASN A 26 -15.77 -36.51 -9.20
N THR A 27 -15.57 -37.63 -8.52
CA THR A 27 -15.01 -37.81 -7.18
C THR A 27 -13.54 -38.28 -7.11
N THR A 28 -12.92 -38.01 -5.94
CA THR A 28 -11.91 -38.80 -5.18
C THR A 28 -10.48 -38.99 -5.72
N GLN A 29 -9.46 -38.57 -4.95
CA GLN A 29 -8.70 -39.41 -3.98
C GLN A 29 -7.50 -38.62 -3.40
N ASP A 30 -7.34 -38.64 -2.07
CA ASP A 30 -6.20 -38.08 -1.35
C ASP A 30 -4.93 -38.95 -1.49
N ILE A 31 -3.76 -38.33 -1.71
CA ILE A 31 -2.44 -38.94 -1.52
C ILE A 31 -1.56 -37.96 -0.72
N PRO A 32 -0.93 -38.38 0.40
CA PRO A 32 -0.09 -37.53 1.22
C PRO A 32 1.37 -37.57 0.73
N ILE A 33 2.03 -36.42 0.59
CA ILE A 33 3.48 -36.37 0.36
C ILE A 33 4.12 -35.31 1.27
N GLN A 34 4.95 -35.78 2.19
CA GLN A 34 5.88 -34.97 2.96
C GLN A 34 7.08 -34.55 2.09
N LYS A 35 7.42 -33.25 2.20
CA LYS A 35 8.75 -32.63 2.07
C LYS A 35 9.76 -33.24 1.08
N GLU A 36 9.88 -32.55 -0.05
CA GLU A 36 11.18 -32.18 -0.61
C GLU A 36 11.17 -30.68 -0.90
N ILE A 37 11.98 -29.91 -0.16
CA ILE A 37 12.34 -28.54 -0.53
C ILE A 37 13.44 -28.69 -1.57
N GLN A 38 13.05 -28.79 -2.84
CA GLN A 38 13.93 -28.59 -3.97
C GLN A 38 13.67 -27.19 -4.51
N ASN A 39 14.75 -26.46 -4.80
CA ASN A 39 14.77 -25.13 -5.42
C ASN A 39 13.69 -25.02 -6.50
N LEU A 40 12.63 -24.23 -6.26
CA LEU A 40 11.63 -24.00 -7.28
C LEU A 40 12.23 -23.12 -8.40
N PRO A 41 12.13 -23.54 -9.67
CA PRO A 41 12.48 -22.70 -10.81
C PRO A 41 11.57 -21.47 -10.81
N ASN A 42 12.01 -20.36 -11.43
CA ASN A 42 11.19 -19.18 -11.71
C ASN A 42 9.75 -19.60 -12.00
N THR A 43 8.86 -19.43 -11.03
CA THR A 43 7.45 -19.77 -11.20
C THR A 43 6.91 -18.78 -12.22
N GLU A 44 6.58 -19.28 -13.40
CA GLU A 44 5.95 -18.48 -14.45
C GLU A 44 4.69 -17.84 -13.87
N LEU A 45 4.57 -16.53 -14.03
CA LEU A 45 3.44 -15.78 -13.50
C LEU A 45 2.15 -16.23 -14.19
N ILE A 46 1.08 -16.43 -13.41
CA ILE A 46 -0.21 -16.85 -13.95
C ILE A 46 -1.00 -15.60 -14.38
N LYS A 47 -1.39 -15.52 -15.65
CA LYS A 47 -2.31 -14.47 -16.12
C LYS A 47 -3.67 -14.66 -15.46
N TRP A 48 -3.99 -13.78 -14.52
CA TRP A 48 -5.23 -13.82 -13.75
C TRP A 48 -6.36 -13.07 -14.46
N GLY A 49 -6.02 -11.98 -15.15
CA GLY A 49 -7.00 -11.17 -15.85
C GLY A 49 -6.36 -10.14 -16.77
N SER A 50 -7.21 -9.40 -17.49
CA SER A 50 -6.81 -8.26 -18.30
C SER A 50 -7.69 -7.08 -17.93
N GLY A 51 -7.10 -6.05 -17.32
CA GLY A 51 -7.77 -4.80 -17.04
C GLY A 51 -7.88 -3.91 -18.28
N SER A 52 -8.56 -2.78 -18.11
CA SER A 52 -8.62 -1.72 -19.14
C SER A 52 -7.22 -1.22 -19.48
N LEU A 53 -6.41 -0.97 -18.46
CA LEU A 53 -5.07 -0.39 -18.59
C LEU A 53 -3.93 -1.41 -18.51
N PHE A 54 -3.99 -2.40 -17.63
CA PHE A 54 -2.88 -3.32 -17.37
C PHE A 54 -3.33 -4.77 -17.45
N ASP A 55 -2.46 -5.65 -17.94
CA ASP A 55 -2.63 -7.08 -17.73
C ASP A 55 -2.27 -7.44 -16.29
N ILE A 56 -3.01 -8.39 -15.71
CA ILE A 56 -2.92 -8.74 -14.29
C ILE A 56 -2.41 -10.16 -14.18
N PHE A 57 -1.33 -10.31 -13.43
CA PHE A 57 -0.65 -11.57 -13.20
C PHE A 57 -0.51 -11.85 -11.70
N VAL A 58 -0.39 -13.11 -11.33
CA VAL A 58 -0.27 -13.53 -9.93
C VAL A 58 0.83 -14.58 -9.83
N ASP A 59 1.71 -14.42 -8.83
CA ASP A 59 2.69 -15.46 -8.49
C ASP A 59 1.92 -16.64 -7.87
N PRO A 60 2.16 -17.90 -8.30
CA PRO A 60 1.54 -19.08 -7.70
C PRO A 60 1.55 -19.11 -6.17
N LYS A 61 2.58 -18.56 -5.53
CA LYS A 61 2.69 -18.51 -4.05
C LYS A 61 1.71 -17.53 -3.38
N ASP A 62 1.20 -16.55 -4.14
CA ASP A 62 0.32 -15.50 -3.66
C ASP A 62 -1.16 -15.88 -3.76
N PHE A 63 -1.47 -17.13 -4.15
CA PHE A 63 -2.82 -17.68 -4.07
C PHE A 63 -3.10 -18.29 -2.70
N VAL A 64 -4.28 -17.97 -2.16
CA VAL A 64 -4.87 -18.71 -1.03
C VAL A 64 -6.09 -19.46 -1.49
N ILE A 65 -6.32 -20.64 -0.90
CA ILE A 65 -7.51 -21.44 -1.17
C ILE A 65 -8.53 -21.16 -0.06
N ILE A 66 -9.64 -20.52 -0.42
CA ILE A 66 -10.77 -20.29 0.50
C ILE A 66 -11.98 -21.01 -0.08
N ASN A 67 -12.55 -21.95 0.68
CA ASN A 67 -13.71 -22.75 0.27
C ASN A 67 -13.53 -23.44 -1.11
N GLY A 68 -12.32 -23.94 -1.39
CA GLY A 68 -11.99 -24.59 -2.67
C GLY A 68 -11.75 -23.64 -3.84
N LYS A 69 -11.84 -22.31 -3.64
CA LYS A 69 -11.55 -21.31 -4.66
C LYS A 69 -10.18 -20.69 -4.45
N GLN A 70 -9.36 -20.62 -5.50
CA GLN A 70 -8.13 -19.85 -5.50
C GLN A 70 -8.45 -18.35 -5.52
N ILE A 71 -7.90 -17.62 -4.56
CA ILE A 71 -8.06 -16.17 -4.42
C ILE A 71 -6.66 -15.55 -4.42
N PRO A 72 -6.37 -14.61 -5.33
CA PRO A 72 -5.08 -13.94 -5.34
C PRO A 72 -5.01 -12.92 -4.20
N MET A 73 -3.96 -13.01 -3.38
CA MET A 73 -3.67 -12.04 -2.32
C MET A 73 -2.84 -10.87 -2.83
N LYS A 74 -2.00 -11.12 -3.84
CA LYS A 74 -1.13 -10.11 -4.45
C LYS A 74 -1.08 -10.30 -5.96
N ALA A 75 -1.25 -9.22 -6.69
CA ALA A 75 -1.14 -9.20 -8.14
C ALA A 75 0.09 -8.40 -8.59
N THR A 76 0.66 -8.74 -9.72
CA THR A 76 1.59 -7.90 -10.48
C THR A 76 0.96 -7.48 -11.81
N PHE A 77 1.51 -6.45 -12.42
CA PHE A 77 0.91 -5.79 -13.57
C PHE A 77 1.91 -5.70 -14.71
N GLU A 78 1.41 -5.76 -15.94
CA GLU A 78 2.19 -5.51 -17.15
C GLU A 78 1.49 -4.51 -18.06
N LEU A 79 2.30 -3.75 -18.80
CA LEU A 79 1.82 -2.85 -19.84
C LEU A 79 1.29 -3.66 -21.02
N LYS A 80 0.06 -3.36 -21.44
CA LYS A 80 -0.55 -3.87 -22.66
C LYS A 80 0.09 -3.24 -23.91
N PRO A 81 0.67 -4.02 -24.85
CA PRO A 81 1.42 -3.48 -25.99
C PRO A 81 0.64 -2.53 -26.91
N ASP A 82 -0.68 -2.67 -26.98
CA ASP A 82 -1.59 -1.90 -27.82
C ASP A 82 -2.00 -0.54 -27.23
N LEU A 83 -1.57 -0.22 -26.00
CA LEU A 83 -1.93 1.02 -25.29
C LEU A 83 -0.79 2.05 -25.18
N SER A 84 0.17 2.01 -26.10
CA SER A 84 1.35 2.90 -26.08
C SER A 84 1.01 4.39 -26.00
N GLU A 85 0.00 4.86 -26.76
CA GLU A 85 -0.48 6.24 -26.70
C GLU A 85 -1.12 6.58 -25.34
N THR A 86 -1.84 5.63 -24.73
CA THR A 86 -2.38 5.84 -23.38
C THR A 86 -1.27 5.96 -22.34
N TYR A 87 -0.20 5.16 -22.43
CA TYR A 87 0.92 5.27 -21.49
C TYR A 87 1.74 6.53 -21.69
N SER A 88 1.85 7.06 -22.91
CA SER A 88 2.49 8.37 -23.11
C SER A 88 1.67 9.49 -22.47
N GLU A 89 0.33 9.36 -22.43
CA GLU A 89 -0.55 10.31 -21.73
C GLU A 89 -0.39 10.26 -20.21
N ILE A 90 -0.30 9.08 -19.58
CA ILE A 90 -0.34 8.93 -18.11
C ILE A 90 1.03 8.69 -17.45
N GLY A 91 2.03 8.26 -18.21
CA GLY A 91 3.39 8.02 -17.75
C GLY A 91 4.29 9.26 -17.80
N VAL A 92 5.42 9.18 -17.11
CA VAL A 92 6.42 10.27 -17.01
C VAL A 92 7.76 9.89 -17.65
N TYR A 93 7.73 8.98 -18.63
CA TYR A 93 8.93 8.41 -19.28
C TYR A 93 9.85 9.47 -19.87
N ASP A 94 9.28 10.52 -20.43
CA ASP A 94 9.94 11.62 -21.15
C ASP A 94 10.27 12.82 -20.26
N LYS A 95 9.80 12.86 -19.01
CA LYS A 95 10.08 13.96 -18.08
C LYS A 95 11.54 13.94 -17.64
N LYS A 96 12.26 15.05 -17.85
CA LYS A 96 13.63 15.23 -17.36
C LYS A 96 13.69 15.23 -15.83
N ASN A 97 12.76 15.93 -15.18
CA ASN A 97 12.60 15.96 -13.73
C ASN A 97 11.37 15.12 -13.39
N LYS A 98 11.60 13.85 -13.06
CA LYS A 98 10.53 12.93 -12.69
C LYS A 98 10.08 13.20 -11.25
N PRO A 99 8.78 13.07 -10.92
CA PRO A 99 8.33 13.10 -9.53
C PRO A 99 8.94 11.94 -8.74
N LEU A 100 9.27 12.18 -7.48
CA LEU A 100 9.76 11.15 -6.56
C LEU A 100 8.61 10.54 -5.76
N VAL A 101 8.47 9.22 -5.82
CA VAL A 101 7.52 8.46 -5.01
C VAL A 101 8.19 7.93 -3.74
N ILE A 102 7.57 8.12 -2.58
CA ILE A 102 8.06 7.57 -1.30
C ILE A 102 7.29 6.29 -0.97
N ILE A 103 8.01 5.18 -0.85
CA ILE A 103 7.45 3.83 -0.63
C ILE A 103 7.32 3.56 0.87
N PRO A 104 6.16 3.09 1.38
CA PRO A 104 5.86 3.02 2.81
C PRO A 104 6.25 1.68 3.47
N ILE A 105 7.55 1.39 3.59
CA ILE A 105 8.04 0.16 4.21
C ILE A 105 7.76 0.13 5.71
N TYR A 106 7.86 1.26 6.41
CA TYR A 106 7.55 1.32 7.84
C TYR A 106 6.08 1.04 8.12
N THR A 107 5.20 1.48 7.23
CA THR A 107 3.77 1.15 7.34
C THR A 107 3.56 -0.33 7.07
N ALA A 108 4.16 -0.92 6.04
CA ALA A 108 4.09 -2.37 5.84
C ALA A 108 4.60 -3.17 7.05
N SER A 109 5.64 -2.67 7.72
CA SER A 109 6.18 -3.27 8.94
C SER A 109 5.19 -3.17 10.11
N ALA A 110 4.52 -2.02 10.27
CA ALA A 110 3.50 -1.85 11.30
C ALA A 110 2.30 -2.81 11.14
N TYR A 111 1.95 -3.16 9.89
CA TYR A 111 0.87 -4.09 9.54
C TYR A 111 1.31 -5.56 9.45
N SER A 112 2.60 -5.88 9.62
CA SER A 112 3.04 -7.27 9.60
C SER A 112 2.55 -8.04 10.81
N GLU A 113 2.68 -9.37 10.76
CA GLU A 113 2.56 -10.21 11.95
C GLU A 113 3.52 -9.70 13.05
N ASP A 114 3.07 -9.75 14.31
CA ASP A 114 3.77 -9.17 15.46
C ASP A 114 4.06 -7.66 15.30
N GLY A 115 3.23 -6.98 14.52
CA GLY A 115 3.27 -5.53 14.28
C GLY A 115 2.32 -4.73 15.17
N PHE A 116 2.30 -3.42 14.97
CA PHE A 116 1.51 -2.48 15.78
C PHE A 116 0.00 -2.78 15.75
N TYR A 117 -0.51 -3.32 14.64
CA TYR A 117 -1.92 -3.68 14.53
C TYR A 117 -2.32 -4.89 15.38
N ASP A 118 -1.39 -5.78 15.74
CA ASP A 118 -1.65 -6.81 16.75
C ASP A 118 -1.67 -6.23 18.18
N PHE A 119 -0.90 -5.18 18.43
CA PHE A 119 -1.00 -4.38 19.66
C PHE A 119 -2.37 -3.67 19.76
N TYR A 120 -2.78 -2.90 18.74
CA TYR A 120 -4.08 -2.21 18.76
C TYR A 120 -5.27 -3.18 18.83
N ALA A 121 -5.13 -4.38 18.26
CA ALA A 121 -6.15 -5.43 18.35
C ALA A 121 -6.19 -6.14 19.73
N GLY A 122 -5.27 -5.82 20.65
CA GLY A 122 -5.15 -6.46 21.96
C GLY A 122 -4.69 -7.91 21.90
N LYS A 123 -3.99 -8.31 20.83
CA LYS A 123 -3.44 -9.66 20.67
C LYS A 123 -2.02 -9.79 21.21
N CYS A 124 -1.28 -8.68 21.30
CA CYS A 124 0.12 -8.66 21.72
C CYS A 124 0.50 -7.34 22.41
N ASP A 125 0.78 -7.38 23.71
CA ASP A 125 1.11 -6.18 24.49
C ASP A 125 2.51 -5.61 24.17
N THR A 126 3.40 -6.42 23.61
CA THR A 126 4.79 -6.04 23.29
C THR A 126 5.00 -5.66 21.84
N CYS A 127 3.97 -5.74 21.00
CA CYS A 127 4.07 -5.48 19.57
C CYS A 127 4.06 -3.98 19.23
N THR A 128 4.53 -3.14 20.15
CA THR A 128 4.87 -1.72 19.91
C THR A 128 6.28 -1.58 19.31
N THR A 129 7.04 -2.66 19.18
CA THR A 129 8.32 -2.73 18.46
C THR A 129 8.29 -3.93 17.52
N THR A 130 8.60 -3.73 16.23
CA THR A 130 8.56 -4.80 15.23
C THR A 130 9.71 -4.70 14.22
N LYS A 131 9.96 -5.79 13.48
CA LYS A 131 11.02 -5.86 12.47
C LYS A 131 10.62 -5.11 11.21
N ILE A 132 11.60 -4.41 10.62
CA ILE A 132 11.41 -3.78 9.31
C ILE A 132 11.33 -4.87 8.25
N VAL A 133 10.24 -4.87 7.50
CA VAL A 133 9.99 -5.81 6.40
C VAL A 133 10.61 -5.33 5.09
N SER A 134 10.65 -6.21 4.10
CA SER A 134 11.14 -5.90 2.75
C SER A 134 10.00 -5.44 1.83
N ILE A 135 10.36 -4.82 0.69
CA ILE A 135 9.40 -4.26 -0.28
C ILE A 135 8.45 -5.31 -0.90
N ASP A 136 8.86 -6.58 -0.95
CA ASP A 136 8.03 -7.69 -1.39
C ASP A 136 6.93 -8.07 -0.37
N GLN A 137 6.96 -7.52 0.85
CA GLN A 137 5.90 -7.68 1.85
C GLN A 137 4.86 -6.55 1.82
N LEU A 138 5.01 -5.55 0.93
CA LEU A 138 3.96 -4.55 0.74
C LEU A 138 2.63 -5.22 0.38
N GLY A 139 1.55 -4.79 1.05
CA GLY A 139 0.17 -5.19 0.79
C GLY A 139 -0.76 -4.00 0.50
N GLU A 140 -2.07 -4.24 0.51
CA GLU A 140 -3.11 -3.22 0.28
C GLU A 140 -2.93 -2.03 1.22
N GLN A 141 -2.62 -2.30 2.50
CA GLN A 141 -2.43 -1.30 3.56
C GLN A 141 -1.12 -0.49 3.42
N SER A 142 -0.28 -0.81 2.45
CA SER A 142 1.01 -0.15 2.24
C SER A 142 1.25 0.10 0.74
N SER A 143 0.18 0.43 0.03
CA SER A 143 0.20 0.92 -1.35
C SER A 143 0.86 -0.02 -2.39
N ALA A 144 0.74 -1.34 -2.20
CA ALA A 144 1.43 -2.33 -3.04
C ALA A 144 1.14 -2.19 -4.54
N ASN A 145 -0.09 -1.87 -4.91
CA ASN A 145 -0.47 -1.65 -6.31
C ASN A 145 0.11 -0.35 -6.84
N ALA A 146 0.01 0.76 -6.09
CA ALA A 146 0.56 2.03 -6.54
C ALA A 146 2.07 1.97 -6.79
N VAL A 147 2.83 1.28 -5.93
CA VAL A 147 4.28 1.08 -6.14
C VAL A 147 4.56 0.41 -7.48
N LYS A 148 3.79 -0.62 -7.84
CA LYS A 148 3.96 -1.34 -9.11
C LYS A 148 3.53 -0.49 -10.31
N ILE A 149 2.37 0.15 -10.23
CA ILE A 149 1.83 0.97 -11.32
C ILE A 149 2.72 2.18 -11.59
N LEU A 150 3.09 2.94 -10.57
CA LEU A 150 3.92 4.13 -10.75
C LEU A 150 5.32 3.77 -11.27
N LYS A 151 5.88 2.63 -10.86
CA LYS A 151 7.12 2.10 -11.44
C LYS A 151 6.95 1.80 -12.94
N LEU A 152 5.89 1.12 -13.34
CA LEU A 152 5.60 0.84 -14.76
C LEU A 152 5.40 2.12 -15.58
N LEU A 153 4.87 3.18 -14.95
CA LEU A 153 4.65 4.49 -15.56
C LEU A 153 5.90 5.40 -15.52
N GLY A 154 7.03 4.88 -15.07
CA GLY A 154 8.33 5.52 -15.19
C GLY A 154 8.67 6.54 -14.10
N TYR A 155 7.92 6.57 -12.99
CA TYR A 155 8.20 7.43 -11.83
C TYR A 155 9.47 6.97 -11.10
N ASP A 156 10.22 7.93 -10.56
CA ASP A 156 11.34 7.62 -9.66
C ASP A 156 10.79 7.28 -8.28
N SER A 157 11.49 6.43 -7.53
CA SER A 157 11.08 6.07 -6.18
C SER A 157 12.24 5.79 -5.24
N ILE A 158 12.01 6.06 -3.96
CA ILE A 158 12.83 5.63 -2.83
C ILE A 158 11.93 5.07 -1.74
N THR A 159 12.50 4.26 -0.85
CA THR A 159 11.82 3.84 0.39
C THR A 159 11.82 4.96 1.44
N ASP A 160 10.84 4.91 2.34
CA ASP A 160 10.85 5.70 3.57
C ASP A 160 12.10 5.45 4.43
N ILE A 161 12.70 4.25 4.36
CA ILE A 161 14.00 3.95 4.98
C ILE A 161 15.13 4.81 4.39
N GLU A 162 15.18 4.93 3.06
CA GLU A 162 16.17 5.78 2.38
C GLU A 162 15.94 7.26 2.70
N LEU A 163 14.67 7.68 2.74
CA LEU A 163 14.30 9.04 3.15
C LEU A 163 14.69 9.32 4.60
N ASP A 164 14.44 8.41 5.52
CA ASP A 164 14.82 8.55 6.93
C ASP A 164 16.34 8.57 7.07
N LYS A 165 17.12 7.88 6.24
CA LYS A 165 18.58 8.02 6.26
C LYS A 165 19.04 9.38 5.71
N ASN A 166 18.40 9.89 4.65
CA ASN A 166 18.80 11.13 3.98
C ASN A 166 17.62 12.02 3.55
N PRO A 167 17.03 12.81 4.46
CA PRO A 167 15.86 13.65 4.15
C PRO A 167 16.12 14.74 3.12
N ASN A 168 17.37 15.21 3.04
CA ASN A 168 17.77 16.24 2.09
C ASN A 168 17.61 15.80 0.63
N ILE A 169 17.41 14.51 0.36
CA ILE A 169 17.11 14.02 -0.99
C ILE A 169 15.87 14.67 -1.60
N LEU A 170 14.86 15.04 -0.79
CA LEU A 170 13.64 15.68 -1.28
C LEU A 170 13.91 17.00 -2.00
N SER A 171 14.92 17.77 -1.56
CA SER A 171 15.31 19.05 -2.18
C SER A 171 15.79 18.95 -3.63
N LYS A 172 16.06 17.72 -4.11
CA LYS A 172 16.48 17.47 -5.49
C LYS A 172 15.31 17.28 -6.45
N TYR A 173 14.09 17.24 -5.95
CA TYR A 173 12.89 16.92 -6.73
C TYR A 173 11.89 18.07 -6.64
N ASP A 174 11.31 18.44 -7.78
CA ASP A 174 10.29 19.51 -7.83
C ASP A 174 8.93 19.06 -7.26
N LYS A 175 8.72 17.75 -7.16
CA LYS A 175 7.48 17.12 -6.75
C LYS A 175 7.75 15.79 -6.05
N ILE A 176 7.11 15.60 -4.92
CA ILE A 176 7.11 14.35 -4.17
C ILE A 176 5.69 13.79 -4.16
N ILE A 177 5.54 12.49 -4.33
CA ILE A 177 4.30 11.75 -4.17
C ILE A 177 4.46 10.85 -2.95
N LEU A 178 3.70 11.15 -1.90
CA LEU A 178 3.65 10.34 -0.69
C LEU A 178 2.56 9.29 -0.87
N LEU A 179 2.90 8.02 -0.65
CA LEU A 179 1.94 6.92 -0.66
C LEU A 179 1.30 6.79 0.74
N HIS A 180 0.87 5.60 1.17
CA HIS A 180 0.34 5.37 2.51
C HIS A 180 1.45 5.31 3.56
N ASN A 181 2.26 6.36 3.65
CA ASN A 181 3.31 6.53 4.67
C ASN A 181 2.66 6.98 5.99
N GLU A 182 1.86 6.10 6.59
CA GLU A 182 1.14 6.33 7.85
C GLU A 182 2.11 6.46 9.03
N TYR A 183 3.11 5.59 9.09
CA TYR A 183 4.14 5.57 10.12
C TYR A 183 5.43 6.19 9.59
N VAL A 184 5.88 7.27 10.24
CA VAL A 184 7.10 7.99 9.85
C VAL A 184 7.89 8.44 11.08
N THR A 185 9.18 8.71 10.91
CA THR A 185 9.96 9.37 11.96
C THR A 185 9.68 10.86 12.01
N LYS A 186 9.93 11.51 13.14
CA LYS A 186 9.85 12.97 13.25
C LYS A 186 10.70 13.70 12.19
N LYS A 187 11.88 13.16 11.88
CA LYS A 187 12.77 13.71 10.87
C LYS A 187 12.16 13.66 9.47
N MET A 188 11.50 12.56 9.11
CA MET A 188 10.77 12.46 7.85
C MET A 188 9.60 13.43 7.81
N PHE A 189 8.81 13.49 8.89
CA PHE A 189 7.67 14.41 8.99
C PHE A 189 8.10 15.85 8.71
N ASP A 190 9.18 16.31 9.34
CA ASP A 190 9.70 17.66 9.15
C ASP A 190 10.16 17.91 7.71
N ALA A 191 10.85 16.94 7.09
CA ALA A 191 11.31 17.06 5.71
C ALA A 191 10.17 17.06 4.69
N ILE A 192 9.16 16.20 4.88
CA ILE A 192 8.00 16.10 4.00
C ILE A 192 7.16 17.38 4.09
N THR A 193 6.83 17.82 5.31
CA THR A 193 5.96 18.98 5.52
C THR A 193 6.64 20.31 5.18
N SER A 194 7.98 20.35 5.13
CA SER A 194 8.75 21.53 4.68
C SER A 194 8.89 21.61 3.15
N HIS A 195 8.63 20.53 2.41
CA HIS A 195 8.71 20.54 0.95
C HIS A 195 7.51 21.29 0.35
N PRO A 196 7.71 22.20 -0.62
CA PRO A 196 6.64 23.09 -1.10
C PRO A 196 5.58 22.40 -1.99
N ASN A 197 5.88 21.20 -2.50
CA ASN A 197 5.02 20.51 -3.46
C ASN A 197 4.97 18.99 -3.18
N ILE A 198 4.08 18.59 -2.28
CA ILE A 198 3.78 17.19 -1.96
C ILE A 198 2.40 16.81 -2.51
N ILE A 199 2.30 15.66 -3.16
CA ILE A 199 1.03 14.99 -3.43
C ILE A 199 0.86 13.88 -2.39
N TYR A 200 -0.05 14.09 -1.44
CA TYR A 200 -0.47 13.06 -0.47
C TYR A 200 -1.50 12.17 -1.16
N LEU A 201 -1.01 11.10 -1.79
CA LEU A 201 -1.82 10.25 -2.66
C LEU A 201 -2.75 9.34 -1.87
N TYR A 202 -2.41 9.02 -0.62
CA TYR A 202 -3.24 8.22 0.28
C TYR A 202 -3.62 9.09 1.49
N PRO A 203 -4.88 8.98 1.97
CA PRO A 203 -5.26 9.51 3.28
C PRO A 203 -4.49 8.78 4.38
N ASN A 204 -4.54 9.31 5.61
CA ASN A 204 -3.87 8.69 6.76
C ASN A 204 -2.34 8.61 6.64
N ALA A 205 -1.73 9.36 5.73
CA ALA A 205 -0.29 9.57 5.73
C ALA A 205 0.13 10.46 6.90
N LEU A 206 1.37 10.31 7.40
CA LEU A 206 1.90 11.08 8.52
C LEU A 206 1.05 11.00 9.80
N HIS A 207 0.42 9.85 10.05
CA HIS A 207 -0.51 9.70 11.15
C HIS A 207 0.17 9.32 12.47
N ALA A 208 1.23 8.52 12.42
CA ALA A 208 1.89 8.02 13.62
C ALA A 208 3.40 8.21 13.60
N GLU A 209 3.96 8.59 14.75
CA GLU A 209 5.38 8.77 14.99
C GLU A 209 6.02 7.45 15.41
N ILE A 210 7.15 7.13 14.78
CA ILE A 210 7.99 5.99 15.13
C ILE A 210 9.44 6.41 15.38
N SER A 211 10.16 5.57 16.11
CA SER A 211 11.62 5.55 16.14
C SER A 211 12.15 4.34 15.38
N VAL A 212 13.36 4.45 14.83
CA VAL A 212 14.00 3.42 14.01
C VAL A 212 15.33 3.03 14.63
N ASN A 213 15.56 1.73 14.78
CA ASN A 213 16.86 1.18 15.11
C ASN A 213 17.42 0.44 13.88
N PHE A 214 18.37 1.09 13.20
CA PHE A 214 18.99 0.54 11.98
C PHE A 214 19.96 -0.62 12.25
N VAL A 215 20.46 -0.79 13.48
CA VAL A 215 21.33 -1.92 13.85
C VAL A 215 20.49 -3.18 13.99
N ASP A 216 19.38 -3.07 14.72
CA ASP A 216 18.48 -4.19 14.98
C ASP A 216 17.43 -4.40 13.89
N ASN A 217 17.37 -3.48 12.91
CA ASN A 217 16.39 -3.44 11.84
C ASN A 217 14.95 -3.49 12.38
N THR A 218 14.63 -2.60 13.33
CA THR A 218 13.31 -2.50 13.97
C THR A 218 12.77 -1.07 13.95
N ILE A 219 11.44 -0.97 14.03
CA ILE A 219 10.73 0.27 14.35
C ILE A 219 10.02 0.13 15.68
N SER A 220 9.86 1.23 16.42
CA SER A 220 9.06 1.28 17.64
C SER A 220 8.08 2.45 17.60
N LEU A 221 6.83 2.18 17.97
CA LEU A 221 5.77 3.16 18.07
C LEU A 221 6.08 4.18 19.17
N ILE A 222 6.03 5.45 18.83
CA ILE A 222 6.23 6.57 19.76
C ILE A 222 4.90 7.22 20.07
N ARG A 223 4.07 7.51 19.05
CA ARG A 223 2.87 8.32 19.21
C ARG A 223 1.86 8.14 18.07
N GLY A 224 0.55 8.15 18.35
CA GLY A 224 -0.55 8.05 17.38
C GLY A 224 -1.47 6.86 17.65
N HIS A 225 -2.66 6.81 17.02
CA HIS A 225 -3.67 5.76 17.20
C HIS A 225 -4.04 5.47 18.68
N GLY A 226 -4.08 6.52 19.50
CA GLY A 226 -4.35 6.42 20.93
C GLY A 226 -3.16 5.90 21.76
N TYR A 227 -1.94 5.95 21.23
CA TYR A 227 -0.71 5.62 21.96
C TYR A 227 0.18 6.87 22.18
N PRO A 228 0.83 7.00 23.35
CA PRO A 228 0.66 6.18 24.56
C PRO A 228 -0.61 6.53 25.35
N ASP A 229 -1.32 7.59 24.96
CA ASP A 229 -2.55 8.07 25.56
C ASP A 229 -3.68 8.01 24.53
N LEU A 230 -4.85 7.49 24.92
CA LEU A 230 -6.03 7.31 24.06
C LEU A 230 -6.54 8.60 23.42
N ASN A 231 -6.17 9.77 23.96
CA ASN A 231 -6.55 11.07 23.40
C ASN A 231 -5.64 11.52 22.24
N ILE A 232 -4.55 10.79 21.97
CA ILE A 232 -3.59 11.10 20.91
C ILE A 232 -4.03 10.35 19.64
N ASP A 233 -4.83 11.00 18.81
CA ASP A 233 -5.25 10.45 17.51
C ASP A 233 -4.06 10.47 16.53
N ASN A 234 -3.71 11.65 15.99
CA ASN A 234 -2.52 11.83 15.16
C ASN A 234 -1.26 12.09 16.03
N GLY A 235 -0.18 11.37 15.77
CA GLY A 235 1.07 11.45 16.52
C GLY A 235 1.86 12.74 16.37
N PHE A 236 1.60 13.52 15.31
CA PHE A 236 2.27 14.79 15.04
C PHE A 236 1.38 16.01 15.26
N ASP A 237 0.14 15.82 15.71
CA ASP A 237 -0.89 16.87 15.76
C ASP A 237 -1.04 17.56 14.39
N TRP A 238 -0.95 16.77 13.31
CA TRP A 238 -0.92 17.30 11.96
C TRP A 238 -2.25 17.97 11.60
N LYS A 239 -2.22 19.30 11.43
CA LYS A 239 -3.42 20.11 11.13
C LYS A 239 -4.18 19.67 9.87
N TYR A 240 -3.49 19.08 8.90
CA TYR A 240 -4.07 18.65 7.63
C TYR A 240 -4.29 17.14 7.56
N ASP A 241 -4.33 16.45 8.71
CA ASP A 241 -4.74 15.05 8.77
C ASP A 241 -6.07 14.85 8.05
N ASN A 242 -6.05 13.97 7.05
CA ASN A 242 -7.18 13.59 6.21
C ASN A 242 -7.57 12.12 6.39
N THR A 243 -7.25 11.50 7.53
CA THR A 243 -7.58 10.11 7.84
C THR A 243 -9.09 9.88 7.74
N ARG A 244 -9.91 10.71 8.40
CA ARG A 244 -11.37 10.53 8.44
C ARG A 244 -12.11 11.60 7.62
N PRO A 245 -13.08 11.21 6.77
CA PRO A 245 -13.55 9.85 6.48
C PRO A 245 -12.75 9.12 5.38
N ASP A 246 -11.78 9.80 4.76
CA ASP A 246 -11.23 9.45 3.46
C ASP A 246 -10.52 8.09 3.41
N GLU A 247 -9.92 7.61 4.51
CA GLU A 247 -9.26 6.30 4.61
C GLU A 247 -10.22 5.13 4.35
N PHE A 248 -11.52 5.33 4.60
CA PHE A 248 -12.54 4.30 4.46
C PHE A 248 -13.18 4.29 3.06
N ASP A 249 -12.98 5.32 2.23
CA ASP A 249 -13.46 5.32 0.85
C ASP A 249 -12.49 4.56 -0.07
N LYS A 250 -12.59 3.22 -0.04
CA LYS A 250 -11.81 2.32 -0.89
C LYS A 250 -12.28 2.23 -2.34
N GLU A 251 -13.53 2.61 -2.60
CA GLU A 251 -14.09 2.65 -3.95
C GLU A 251 -13.52 3.85 -4.72
N CYS A 252 -13.32 4.97 -4.01
CA CYS A 252 -12.64 6.17 -4.50
C CYS A 252 -13.26 6.66 -5.82
N ASN A 253 -14.59 6.56 -5.93
CA ASN A 253 -15.33 6.84 -7.17
C ASN A 253 -15.47 8.33 -7.45
N ASN A 254 -15.50 9.15 -6.40
CA ASN A 254 -15.59 10.60 -6.47
C ASN A 254 -14.26 11.24 -6.04
N TRP A 255 -13.15 10.66 -6.53
CA TRP A 255 -11.82 11.12 -6.20
C TRP A 255 -11.65 12.60 -6.62
N LYS A 256 -10.96 13.35 -5.77
CA LYS A 256 -10.64 14.75 -5.95
C LYS A 256 -9.35 15.06 -5.22
N PHE A 257 -8.45 15.74 -5.91
CA PHE A 257 -7.33 16.40 -5.25
C PHE A 257 -7.75 17.79 -4.77
N TYR A 258 -7.44 18.11 -3.51
CA TYR A 258 -7.67 19.42 -2.92
C TYR A 258 -6.38 20.03 -2.40
N ASP A 259 -6.32 21.35 -2.37
CA ASP A 259 -5.12 22.11 -2.02
C ASP A 259 -4.93 22.21 -0.51
N ILE A 260 -3.67 22.10 -0.10
CA ILE A 260 -3.15 22.49 1.22
C ILE A 260 -1.88 23.32 1.04
N PRO A 261 -1.36 24.01 2.07
CA PRO A 261 -0.27 24.98 1.86
C PRO A 261 1.01 24.43 1.23
N ASN A 262 1.31 23.14 1.43
CA ASN A 262 2.52 22.51 0.90
C ASN A 262 2.24 21.46 -0.19
N GLY A 263 1.06 21.50 -0.82
CA GLY A 263 0.73 20.66 -1.98
C GLY A 263 -0.74 20.27 -2.06
N LYS A 264 -1.02 19.00 -2.38
CA LYS A 264 -2.37 18.49 -2.63
C LYS A 264 -2.62 17.15 -1.94
N MET A 265 -3.85 16.93 -1.51
CA MET A 265 -4.31 15.70 -0.88
C MET A 265 -5.41 15.03 -1.68
N LEU A 266 -5.40 13.71 -1.71
CA LEU A 266 -6.52 12.92 -2.20
C LEU A 266 -7.56 12.70 -1.11
N ASN A 267 -8.84 12.69 -1.49
CA ASN A 267 -9.99 12.50 -0.58
C ASN A 267 -10.53 11.05 -0.52
N CYS A 268 -9.73 10.04 -0.89
CA CYS A 268 -10.12 8.64 -0.84
C CYS A 268 -8.92 7.72 -0.90
N TYR A 269 -9.10 6.43 -0.60
CA TYR A 269 -8.05 5.41 -0.60
C TYR A 269 -7.92 4.76 -2.00
N PRO A 270 -6.87 5.06 -2.79
CA PRO A 270 -6.87 4.79 -4.24
C PRO A 270 -6.34 3.41 -4.65
N GLU A 271 -6.14 2.48 -3.72
CA GLU A 271 -5.43 1.22 -3.99
C GLU A 271 -6.07 0.33 -5.06
N GLN A 272 -7.39 0.45 -5.22
CA GLN A 272 -8.14 -0.20 -6.31
C GLN A 272 -8.35 0.69 -7.54
N LYS A 273 -8.19 2.00 -7.39
CA LYS A 273 -8.37 3.01 -8.44
C LYS A 273 -7.12 3.15 -9.31
N ILE A 274 -5.94 3.12 -8.68
CA ILE A 274 -4.63 3.42 -9.28
C ILE A 274 -4.29 2.57 -10.51
N TRP A 275 -4.85 1.38 -10.65
CA TRP A 275 -4.58 0.49 -11.80
C TRP A 275 -5.74 0.37 -12.79
N LYS A 276 -6.87 1.06 -12.55
CA LYS A 276 -8.09 0.95 -13.37
C LYS A 276 -8.48 2.23 -14.09
N ASP A 277 -8.14 3.38 -13.51
CA ASP A 277 -8.67 4.68 -13.93
C ASP A 277 -7.59 5.52 -14.66
N LYS A 278 -7.79 5.72 -15.96
CA LYS A 278 -6.89 6.51 -16.82
C LYS A 278 -6.89 7.97 -16.40
N GLU A 279 -8.06 8.54 -16.12
CA GLU A 279 -8.22 9.96 -15.80
C GLU A 279 -7.58 10.28 -14.45
N PHE A 280 -7.68 9.36 -13.48
CA PHE A 280 -6.97 9.48 -12.21
C PHE A 280 -5.45 9.54 -12.40
N LEU A 281 -4.88 8.61 -13.17
CA LEU A 281 -3.44 8.56 -13.44
C LEU A 281 -2.96 9.77 -14.26
N LYS A 282 -3.78 10.23 -15.20
CA LYS A 282 -3.53 11.45 -15.97
C LYS A 282 -3.51 12.68 -15.08
N ALA A 283 -4.51 12.83 -14.21
CA ALA A 283 -4.57 13.91 -13.24
C ALA A 283 -3.32 13.89 -12.34
N LEU A 284 -2.93 12.73 -11.80
CA LEU A 284 -1.73 12.59 -10.98
C LEU A 284 -0.44 13.03 -11.70
N LYS A 285 -0.32 12.77 -12.99
CA LYS A 285 0.83 13.22 -13.81
C LYS A 285 0.84 14.74 -14.02
N GLU A 286 -0.34 15.35 -14.16
CA GLU A 286 -0.55 16.76 -14.51
C GLU A 286 -0.45 17.71 -13.31
N LEU A 287 -0.87 17.26 -12.13
CA LEU A 287 -0.48 17.87 -10.85
C LEU A 287 1.03 17.94 -10.79
#